data_AF-A0A9D9PSP8-F1
#
_entry.id   AF-A0A9D9PSP8-F1
#
_cell.length_a   1.000
_cell.length_b   1.000
_cell.length_c   1.000
_cell.angle_alpha   90.00
_cell.angle_beta   90.00
_cell.angle_gamma   90.00
#
_symmetry.space_group_name_H-M   'P 1'
#
loop_
_entity.id
_entity.type
_entity.pdbx_description
1 polymer ?
#
loop_
_entity_poly.entity_id
_entity_poly.type
_entity_poly.pdbx_seq_one_letter_code
_entity_poly.pdbx_strand_id
1 'polypeptide(L)'
;MRIVSAAAALVFCFGMTALPEQPFFNDITASAYITDNDSMMAGPLAKSSYTSTEKSITINWDTVTGAKGYYIYRWSENAPAWIKIGNVTKGTSYTDNRVKASSSYKYSVLAYKTSGSKKLLSSRSSEINATTAPGTPEIINYSADTTFVTLNWTLVNGCTGYEVFIKEGSGDWKRAAAVSGKNTLSCDVKKLKKETTYQFKVRAVTKDKLGKAVNGQFSGVSKIRTEGDFPYTRSSQYLIDRLDSASLKPGMTAYNEINAQGDTNETTKKQLSKTDIETVKKFVDSHKGNMTNGEFVDYTLQWLHYNISYADGVHGPDYSEIWGRTHVDNCFNHKVGQCVQYNSALCAVMRYLGYEANVIQGYRYNSSSGSKWQHFWCEVKINGTLYVMDTYNQGTDGTWFICCSNYDESVSGWGTNFYMKNGKPMGEYRPNGY
;
A
#
# COMPACT_ATOMS: atom_id res chain seq x y z
N MET A 1 9.06 -0.20 -54.28
CA MET A 1 7.87 0.65 -54.54
C MET A 1 7.25 0.97 -53.19
N ARG A 2 7.42 2.19 -52.70
CA ARG A 2 6.83 2.67 -51.43
C ARG A 2 5.36 3.03 -51.69
N ILE A 3 4.44 2.48 -50.90
CA ILE A 3 3.06 2.96 -50.80
C ILE A 3 2.75 3.18 -49.31
N VAL A 4 1.98 4.25 -49.10
CA VAL A 4 1.70 5.05 -47.90
C VAL A 4 0.51 4.50 -47.11
N SER A 5 0.46 4.75 -45.80
CA SER A 5 -0.76 4.95 -44.97
C SER A 5 -0.32 5.21 -43.51
N ALA A 6 -0.25 6.46 -43.02
CA ALA A 6 -1.31 7.31 -42.44
C ALA A 6 -1.75 6.91 -41.01
N ALA A 7 -1.35 7.72 -40.02
CA ALA A 7 -2.07 7.90 -38.77
C ALA A 7 -1.92 9.36 -38.32
N ALA A 8 -3.04 10.08 -38.35
CA ALA A 8 -3.18 11.46 -37.94
C ALA A 8 -3.24 11.56 -36.41
N ALA A 9 -2.56 12.55 -35.83
CA ALA A 9 -2.80 12.99 -34.46
C ALA A 9 -3.16 14.48 -34.47
N LEU A 10 -4.41 14.74 -34.08
CA LEU A 10 -5.01 16.04 -33.80
C LEU A 10 -4.15 16.81 -32.78
N VAL A 11 -3.69 18.00 -33.14
CA VAL A 11 -3.12 18.96 -32.20
C VAL A 11 -4.22 19.90 -31.76
N PHE A 12 -4.59 19.84 -30.47
CA PHE A 12 -5.40 20.86 -29.81
C PHE A 12 -4.53 22.10 -29.60
N CYS A 13 -4.78 23.16 -30.38
CA CYS A 13 -4.31 24.51 -30.08
C CYS A 13 -5.05 25.05 -28.85
N PHE A 14 -4.36 25.16 -27.72
CA PHE A 14 -4.72 26.13 -26.70
C PHE A 14 -3.69 27.27 -26.73
N GLY A 15 -4.21 28.48 -26.95
CA GLY A 15 -3.43 29.69 -27.14
C GLY A 15 -2.51 29.98 -25.96
N MET A 16 -1.22 30.12 -26.27
CA MET A 16 -0.29 30.81 -25.39
C MET A 16 -0.57 32.31 -25.52
N THR A 17 -1.17 32.90 -24.50
CA THR A 17 -1.03 34.34 -24.29
C THR A 17 0.43 34.60 -23.95
N ALA A 18 1.08 35.41 -24.78
CA ALA A 18 2.46 35.82 -24.58
C ALA A 18 2.62 36.49 -23.20
N LEU A 19 3.49 35.92 -22.37
CA LEU A 19 4.01 36.62 -21.18
C LEU A 19 5.00 37.69 -21.65
N PRO A 20 5.06 38.85 -20.99
CA PRO A 20 5.83 39.99 -21.47
C PRO A 20 7.33 39.65 -21.53
N GLU A 21 7.93 39.90 -22.69
CA GLU A 21 9.38 39.89 -22.89
C GLU A 21 10.04 40.77 -21.82
N GLN A 22 10.80 40.14 -20.93
CA GLN A 22 11.68 40.86 -20.02
C GLN A 22 12.92 41.28 -20.81
N PRO A 23 13.41 42.52 -20.67
CA PRO A 23 14.52 43.01 -21.47
C PRO A 23 15.79 42.19 -21.17
N PHE A 24 16.34 41.60 -22.22
CA PHE A 24 17.71 41.10 -22.23
C PHE A 24 18.66 42.28 -22.00
N PHE A 25 19.22 42.39 -20.80
CA PHE A 25 20.42 43.19 -20.60
C PHE A 25 21.63 42.36 -21.05
N ASN A 26 21.99 42.53 -22.32
CA ASN A 26 23.35 42.25 -22.79
C ASN A 26 24.25 43.38 -22.31
N ASP A 27 24.93 43.18 -21.18
CA ASP A 27 26.14 43.92 -20.85
C ASP A 27 27.24 42.91 -20.51
N ILE A 28 27.87 42.37 -21.57
CA ILE A 28 29.26 41.92 -21.45
C ILE A 28 30.09 43.19 -21.60
N THR A 29 30.49 43.78 -20.48
CA THR A 29 31.76 44.48 -20.42
C THR A 29 32.66 43.72 -19.45
N ALA A 30 33.82 43.32 -19.97
CA ALA A 30 34.90 42.76 -19.20
C ALA A 30 35.13 43.64 -17.97
N SER A 31 34.88 43.10 -16.78
CA SER A 31 35.35 43.75 -15.56
C SER A 31 36.87 43.70 -15.62
N ALA A 32 37.47 44.86 -15.87
CA ALA A 32 38.89 45.09 -15.72
C ALA A 32 39.34 44.51 -14.37
N TYR A 33 40.27 43.56 -14.42
CA TYR A 33 41.09 43.24 -13.26
C TYR A 33 41.94 44.48 -12.98
N ILE A 34 41.46 45.34 -12.08
CA ILE A 34 42.29 46.41 -11.54
C ILE A 34 43.26 45.75 -10.57
N THR A 35 44.52 45.62 -10.99
CA THR A 35 45.66 45.40 -10.10
C THR A 35 45.96 46.69 -9.36
N ASP A 36 45.19 46.95 -8.29
CA ASP A 36 45.61 47.85 -7.22
C ASP A 36 45.59 47.07 -5.91
N ASN A 37 46.58 47.35 -5.07
CA ASN A 37 46.97 46.63 -3.86
C ASN A 37 45.97 46.84 -2.69
N ASP A 38 44.65 46.89 -2.95
CA ASP A 38 43.59 46.77 -1.95
C ASP A 38 43.20 45.28 -1.85
N SER A 39 43.64 44.62 -0.78
CA SER A 39 43.47 43.18 -0.55
C SER A 39 42.07 42.70 -0.97
N MET A 40 42.00 41.88 -2.02
CA MET A 40 40.75 41.20 -2.38
C MET A 40 40.33 40.36 -1.18
N MET A 41 39.08 40.52 -0.74
CA MET A 41 38.55 39.69 0.33
C MET A 41 38.62 38.22 -0.10
N ALA A 42 39.08 37.36 0.81
CA ALA A 42 38.93 35.92 0.62
C ALA A 42 37.44 35.57 0.44
N GLY A 43 37.16 34.58 -0.42
CA GLY A 43 35.81 34.03 -0.55
C GLY A 43 35.29 33.49 0.79
N PRO A 44 33.97 33.57 1.05
CA PRO A 44 33.40 32.94 2.23
C PRO A 44 33.69 31.44 2.26
N LEU A 45 34.02 30.90 3.43
CA LEU A 45 34.11 29.45 3.60
C LEU A 45 32.68 28.89 3.69
N ALA A 46 32.33 28.03 2.75
CA ALA A 46 31.06 27.33 2.75
C ALA A 46 31.02 26.29 3.89
N LYS A 47 29.93 26.26 4.65
CA LYS A 47 29.70 25.16 5.58
C LYS A 47 29.19 23.95 4.80
N SER A 48 29.72 22.78 5.14
CA SER A 48 29.32 21.51 4.53
C SER A 48 27.91 21.06 4.93
N SER A 49 27.38 21.58 6.05
CA SER A 49 26.02 21.28 6.52
C SER A 49 24.99 22.31 6.02
N TYR A 50 23.89 21.81 5.48
CA TYR A 50 22.69 22.56 5.14
C TYR A 50 21.47 21.98 5.87
N THR A 51 20.38 22.73 5.92
CA THR A 51 19.06 22.20 6.32
C THR A 51 18.08 22.31 5.17
N SER A 52 17.10 21.41 5.10
CA SER A 52 16.12 21.40 4.01
C SER A 52 14.75 20.93 4.48
N THR A 53 13.71 21.51 3.89
CA THR A 53 12.33 20.99 3.91
C THR A 53 11.98 20.48 2.51
N GLU A 54 10.72 20.16 2.24
CA GLU A 54 10.24 19.89 0.87
C GLU A 54 10.25 21.13 -0.06
N LYS A 55 10.28 22.33 0.52
CA LYS A 55 10.08 23.62 -0.19
C LYS A 55 11.22 24.61 0.02
N SER A 56 12.22 24.26 0.81
CA SER A 56 13.31 25.17 1.13
C SER A 56 14.64 24.46 1.36
N ILE A 57 15.72 25.15 1.01
CA ILE A 57 17.10 24.82 1.39
C ILE A 57 17.69 26.02 2.10
N THR A 58 18.26 25.81 3.29
CA THR A 58 19.04 26.83 4.00
C THR A 58 20.52 26.44 3.99
N ILE A 59 21.32 27.29 3.35
CA ILE A 59 22.78 27.18 3.29
C ILE A 59 23.41 28.14 4.29
N ASN A 60 24.63 27.81 4.74
CA ASN A 60 25.36 28.61 5.71
C ASN A 60 26.83 28.75 5.28
N TRP A 61 27.45 29.85 5.67
CA TRP A 61 28.87 30.13 5.43
C TRP A 61 29.49 30.84 6.64
N ASP A 62 30.81 30.94 6.65
CA ASP A 62 31.55 31.69 7.67
C ASP A 62 31.61 33.18 7.33
N THR A 63 31.66 34.00 8.38
CA THR A 63 31.77 35.46 8.23
C THR A 63 33.08 35.84 7.55
N VAL A 64 33.03 36.71 6.55
CA VAL A 64 34.20 37.33 5.93
C VAL A 64 34.44 38.70 6.55
N THR A 65 35.61 38.90 7.14
CA THR A 65 36.02 40.17 7.75
C THR A 65 35.97 41.31 6.73
N GLY A 66 35.34 42.43 7.10
CA GLY A 66 35.20 43.61 6.23
C GLY A 66 34.08 43.53 5.19
N ALA A 67 33.38 42.39 5.08
CA ALA A 67 32.23 42.25 4.18
C ALA A 67 31.05 43.11 4.66
N LYS A 68 30.39 43.79 3.73
CA LYS A 68 29.11 44.49 3.94
C LYS A 68 27.90 43.60 3.67
N GLY A 69 28.11 42.44 3.06
CA GLY A 69 27.09 41.44 2.81
C GLY A 69 27.57 40.37 1.86
N TYR A 70 26.63 39.54 1.40
CA TYR A 70 26.89 38.38 0.57
C TYR A 70 25.91 38.28 -0.60
N TYR A 71 26.40 37.88 -1.76
CA TYR A 71 25.59 37.49 -2.91
C TYR A 71 25.53 35.97 -3.00
N ILE A 72 24.31 35.46 -3.14
CA ILE A 72 24.03 34.02 -3.19
C ILE A 72 23.72 33.67 -4.62
N TYR A 73 24.41 32.65 -5.12
CA TYR A 73 24.24 32.13 -6.46
C TYR A 73 23.80 30.68 -6.40
N ARG A 74 22.97 30.28 -7.37
CA ARG A 74 22.56 28.89 -7.60
C ARG A 74 22.89 28.50 -9.03
N TRP A 75 23.43 27.31 -9.21
CA TRP A 75 23.69 26.76 -10.54
C TRP A 75 22.36 26.46 -11.25
N SER A 76 22.23 26.91 -12.50
CA SER A 76 21.14 26.54 -13.40
C SER A 76 21.65 25.52 -14.40
N GLU A 77 21.01 24.35 -14.48
CA GLU A 77 21.34 23.34 -15.48
C GLU A 77 20.70 23.66 -16.85
N ASN A 78 19.56 24.35 -16.86
CA ASN A 78 18.86 24.76 -18.10
C ASN A 78 19.62 25.83 -18.89
N ALA A 79 20.37 26.67 -18.17
CA ALA A 79 21.26 27.68 -18.73
C ALA A 79 22.54 27.60 -17.90
N PRO A 80 23.54 26.79 -18.32
CA PRO A 80 24.74 26.43 -17.55
C PRO A 80 25.53 27.62 -17.01
N ALA A 81 25.03 28.19 -15.91
CA ALA A 81 25.49 29.44 -15.36
C ALA A 81 25.08 29.54 -13.88
N TRP A 82 25.87 30.33 -13.16
CA TRP A 82 25.55 30.72 -11.79
C TRP A 82 24.63 31.92 -11.80
N ILE A 83 23.39 31.71 -11.37
CA ILE A 83 22.37 32.76 -11.32
C ILE A 83 22.34 33.34 -9.90
N LYS A 84 22.44 34.67 -9.78
CA LYS A 84 22.27 35.34 -8.49
C LYS A 84 20.82 35.19 -8.04
N ILE A 85 20.62 34.59 -6.89
CA ILE A 85 19.29 34.32 -6.34
C ILE A 85 18.97 35.17 -5.11
N GLY A 86 19.97 35.77 -4.47
CA GLY A 86 19.76 36.55 -3.26
C GLY A 86 20.89 37.49 -2.89
N ASN A 87 20.60 38.33 -1.89
CA ASN A 87 21.54 39.23 -1.24
C ASN A 87 21.27 39.20 0.28
N VAL A 88 22.32 39.03 1.08
CA VAL A 88 22.25 39.00 2.55
C VAL A 88 23.12 40.11 3.11
N THR A 89 22.51 41.07 3.80
CA THR A 89 23.20 42.24 4.38
C THR A 89 23.55 42.06 5.86
N LYS A 90 22.95 41.06 6.52
CA LYS A 90 23.19 40.70 7.93
C LYS A 90 23.12 39.19 8.09
N GLY A 91 24.02 38.62 8.90
CA GLY A 91 24.11 37.17 9.11
C GLY A 91 24.86 36.43 7.99
N THR A 92 24.95 35.10 8.12
CA THR A 92 25.71 34.22 7.22
C THR A 92 24.92 32.98 6.79
N SER A 93 23.61 33.17 6.60
CA SER A 93 22.69 32.14 6.10
C SER A 93 21.74 32.69 5.05
N TYR A 94 21.26 31.80 4.19
CA TYR A 94 20.24 32.13 3.18
C TYR A 94 19.32 30.94 2.96
N THR A 95 18.01 31.21 2.93
CA THR A 95 16.97 30.22 2.63
C THR A 95 16.43 30.43 1.22
N ASP A 96 16.65 29.45 0.34
CA ASP A 96 16.07 29.39 -0.99
C ASP A 96 14.72 28.67 -0.95
N ASN A 97 13.62 29.41 -1.16
CA ASN A 97 12.25 28.87 -1.21
C ASN A 97 11.76 28.56 -2.64
N ARG A 98 12.64 28.63 -3.65
CA ARG A 98 12.31 28.36 -5.08
C ARG A 98 12.88 27.03 -5.53
N VAL A 99 12.76 26.02 -4.66
CA VAL A 99 13.27 24.66 -4.86
C VAL A 99 12.11 23.68 -4.94
N LYS A 100 12.36 22.51 -5.55
CA LYS A 100 11.42 21.40 -5.65
C LYS A 100 11.82 20.30 -4.68
N ALA A 101 10.83 19.57 -4.17
CA ALA A 101 11.05 18.41 -3.31
C ALA A 101 11.96 17.37 -3.99
N SER A 102 12.71 16.63 -3.18
CA SER A 102 13.61 15.55 -3.64
C SER A 102 14.59 15.96 -4.75
N SER A 103 14.94 17.25 -4.86
CA SER A 103 15.77 17.79 -5.95
C SER A 103 17.11 18.29 -5.42
N SER A 104 18.17 18.09 -6.20
CA SER A 104 19.51 18.52 -5.84
C SER A 104 19.89 19.84 -6.48
N TYR A 105 20.54 20.70 -5.72
CA TYR A 105 20.96 22.04 -6.09
C TYR A 105 22.41 22.27 -5.73
N LYS A 106 23.06 23.19 -6.46
CA LYS A 106 24.39 23.68 -6.15
C LYS A 106 24.34 25.17 -5.85
N TYR A 107 24.96 25.59 -4.76
CA TYR A 107 25.07 26.98 -4.34
C TYR A 107 26.52 27.43 -4.24
N SER A 108 26.74 28.73 -4.41
CA SER A 108 27.99 29.41 -4.07
C SER A 108 27.70 30.81 -3.55
N VAL A 109 28.64 31.34 -2.75
CA VAL A 109 28.49 32.62 -2.06
C VAL A 109 29.70 33.49 -2.35
N LEU A 110 29.47 34.80 -2.58
CA LEU A 110 30.53 35.82 -2.64
C LEU A 110 30.27 36.86 -1.57
N ALA A 111 31.30 37.29 -0.86
CA ALA A 111 31.26 38.48 -0.03
C ALA A 111 31.37 39.73 -0.93
N TYR A 112 30.73 40.82 -0.52
CA TYR A 112 30.95 42.13 -1.12
C TYR A 112 31.22 43.19 -0.05
N LYS A 113 32.10 44.15 -0.37
CA LYS A 113 32.31 45.38 0.38
C LYS A 113 32.07 46.57 -0.54
N THR A 114 31.74 47.72 0.04
CA THR A 114 31.60 48.97 -0.72
C THR A 114 32.82 49.84 -0.44
N SER A 115 33.50 50.28 -1.50
CA SER A 115 34.60 51.25 -1.43
C SER A 115 34.25 52.41 -2.38
N GLY A 116 33.93 53.58 -1.82
CA GLY A 116 33.34 54.68 -2.57
C GLY A 116 32.01 54.28 -3.22
N SER A 117 31.87 54.52 -4.53
CA SER A 117 30.69 54.11 -5.34
C SER A 117 30.80 52.68 -5.90
N LYS A 118 31.94 51.99 -5.70
CA LYS A 118 32.20 50.68 -6.30
C LYS A 118 31.94 49.54 -5.31
N LYS A 119 31.46 48.42 -5.83
CA LYS A 119 31.35 47.15 -5.11
C LYS A 119 32.53 46.26 -5.43
N LEU A 120 33.27 45.86 -4.40
CA LEU A 120 34.37 44.92 -4.51
C LEU A 120 33.87 43.54 -4.08
N LEU A 121 34.09 42.54 -4.92
CA LEU A 121 33.64 41.16 -4.71
C LEU A 121 34.82 40.27 -4.29
N SER A 122 34.57 39.31 -3.42
CA SER A 122 35.51 38.22 -3.15
C SER A 122 35.52 37.19 -4.29
N SER A 123 36.45 36.23 -4.22
CA SER A 123 36.27 34.94 -4.91
C SER A 123 35.02 34.20 -4.40
N ARG A 124 34.57 33.17 -5.14
CA ARG A 124 33.46 32.31 -4.71
C ARG A 124 33.88 31.36 -3.60
N SER A 125 32.92 31.03 -2.74
CA SER A 125 33.01 29.84 -1.88
C SER A 125 33.16 28.56 -2.72
N SER A 126 33.57 27.46 -2.08
CA SER A 126 33.38 26.12 -2.65
C SER A 126 31.88 25.83 -2.88
N GLU A 127 31.58 24.86 -3.75
CA GLU A 127 30.21 24.46 -4.05
C GLU A 127 29.53 23.86 -2.81
N ILE A 128 28.34 24.34 -2.49
CA ILE A 128 27.44 23.72 -1.52
C ILE A 128 26.46 22.87 -2.30
N ASN A 129 26.61 21.55 -2.22
CA ASN A 129 25.65 20.60 -2.78
C ASN A 129 24.58 20.33 -1.73
N ALA A 130 23.33 20.63 -2.05
CA ALA A 130 22.20 20.47 -1.15
C ALA A 130 21.03 19.82 -1.86
N THR A 131 20.34 18.92 -1.16
CA THR A 131 19.18 18.21 -1.70
C THR A 131 17.97 18.50 -0.82
N THR A 132 16.89 18.94 -1.45
CA THR A 132 15.60 19.21 -0.79
C THR A 132 15.02 17.91 -0.22
N ALA A 133 14.37 17.96 0.94
CA ALA A 133 13.74 16.79 1.51
C ALA A 133 12.56 16.30 0.63
N PRO A 134 12.19 15.02 0.70
CA PRO A 134 10.95 14.53 0.09
C PRO A 134 9.72 15.15 0.74
N GLY A 135 8.60 15.09 0.01
CA GLY A 135 7.28 15.39 0.58
C GLY A 135 6.84 14.37 1.64
N THR A 136 5.72 14.65 2.30
CA THR A 136 5.18 13.82 3.37
C THR A 136 4.24 12.76 2.82
N PRO A 137 4.44 11.46 3.12
CA PRO A 137 3.46 10.43 2.79
C PRO A 137 2.26 10.50 3.76
N GLU A 138 1.13 9.95 3.32
CA GLU A 138 -0.07 9.76 4.13
C GLU A 138 -0.36 8.27 4.24
N ILE A 139 -0.60 7.78 5.47
CA ILE A 139 -1.09 6.40 5.68
C ILE A 139 -2.57 6.39 5.32
N ILE A 140 -2.94 5.70 4.25
CA ILE A 140 -4.30 5.74 3.67
C ILE A 140 -5.19 4.59 4.15
N ASN A 141 -4.60 3.45 4.49
CA ASN A 141 -5.30 2.31 5.07
C ASN A 141 -4.30 1.39 5.79
N TYR A 142 -4.84 0.45 6.54
CA TYR A 142 -4.07 -0.59 7.21
C TYR A 142 -4.92 -1.85 7.35
N SER A 143 -4.25 -2.99 7.51
CA SER A 143 -4.86 -4.22 8.05
C SER A 143 -4.08 -4.65 9.28
N ALA A 144 -4.79 -5.14 10.29
CA ALA A 144 -4.21 -5.69 11.49
C ALA A 144 -4.48 -7.18 11.56
N ASP A 145 -3.55 -7.88 12.17
CA ASP A 145 -3.64 -9.29 12.54
C ASP A 145 -3.17 -9.43 13.99
N THR A 146 -3.13 -10.65 14.49
CA THR A 146 -2.63 -11.03 15.82
C THR A 146 -1.17 -10.61 16.04
N THR A 147 -0.30 -10.77 15.04
CA THR A 147 1.16 -10.59 15.21
C THR A 147 1.81 -9.65 14.19
N PHE A 148 1.02 -9.03 13.31
CA PHE A 148 1.52 -8.06 12.36
C PHE A 148 0.48 -6.99 12.03
N VAL A 149 0.97 -5.86 11.50
CA VAL A 149 0.16 -4.80 10.90
C VAL A 149 0.71 -4.50 9.52
N THR A 150 -0.17 -4.44 8.53
CA THR A 150 0.13 -3.95 7.17
C THR A 150 -0.24 -2.49 7.10
N LEU A 151 0.69 -1.62 6.71
CA LEU A 151 0.43 -0.21 6.44
C LEU A 151 0.52 0.04 4.94
N ASN A 152 -0.38 0.84 4.36
CA ASN A 152 -0.20 1.37 3.02
C ASN A 152 -0.28 2.90 3.01
N TRP A 153 0.47 3.54 2.11
CA TRP A 153 0.61 4.99 2.08
C TRP A 153 0.69 5.56 0.66
N THR A 154 0.57 6.89 0.55
CA THR A 154 0.63 7.61 -0.72
C THR A 154 2.04 7.65 -1.34
N LEU A 155 2.10 7.66 -2.67
CA LEU A 155 3.33 7.86 -3.43
C LEU A 155 3.94 9.24 -3.17
N VAL A 156 5.24 9.30 -2.91
CA VAL A 156 6.01 10.55 -2.77
C VAL A 156 6.98 10.67 -3.93
N ASN A 157 6.76 11.66 -4.80
CA ASN A 157 7.57 11.86 -5.99
C ASN A 157 9.04 12.17 -5.65
N GLY A 158 9.94 11.52 -6.40
CA GLY A 158 11.39 11.71 -6.28
C GLY A 158 12.04 11.09 -5.04
N CYS A 159 11.28 10.42 -4.16
CA CYS A 159 11.89 9.65 -3.07
C CYS A 159 12.62 8.42 -3.60
N THR A 160 13.50 7.86 -2.77
CA THR A 160 14.20 6.59 -3.02
C THR A 160 13.62 5.42 -2.23
N GLY A 161 12.75 5.72 -1.26
CA GLY A 161 12.12 4.75 -0.38
C GLY A 161 11.46 5.43 0.82
N TYR A 162 11.10 4.62 1.81
CA TYR A 162 10.36 5.05 3.00
C TYR A 162 10.96 4.44 4.26
N GLU A 163 10.72 5.08 5.40
CA GLU A 163 10.99 4.49 6.72
C GLU A 163 9.71 4.48 7.54
N VAL A 164 9.43 3.33 8.15
CA VAL A 164 8.28 3.11 9.02
C VAL A 164 8.78 3.12 10.46
N PHE A 165 8.10 3.88 11.31
CA PHE A 165 8.37 3.94 12.73
C PHE A 165 7.17 3.43 13.52
N ILE A 166 7.45 2.71 14.59
CA ILE A 166 6.48 2.13 15.51
C ILE A 166 6.77 2.59 16.94
N LYS A 167 5.73 2.71 17.75
CA LYS A 167 5.79 2.91 19.19
C LYS A 167 4.73 2.06 19.88
N GLU A 168 5.09 1.36 20.95
CA GLU A 168 4.17 0.61 21.82
C GLU A 168 3.79 1.51 23.01
N GLY A 169 2.49 1.75 23.22
CA GLY A 169 2.01 2.60 24.32
C GLY A 169 2.70 3.98 24.39
N SER A 170 3.24 4.32 25.57
CA SER A 170 3.97 5.57 25.84
C SER A 170 5.49 5.46 25.62
N GLY A 171 5.99 4.36 25.07
CA GLY A 171 7.42 4.13 24.88
C GLY A 171 8.08 5.03 23.81
N ASP A 172 9.30 4.72 23.43
CA ASP A 172 10.01 5.48 22.39
C ASP A 172 9.67 5.03 20.97
N TRP A 173 9.74 5.97 20.03
CA TRP A 173 9.67 5.66 18.60
C TRP A 173 10.89 4.86 18.16
N LYS A 174 10.65 3.72 17.52
CA LYS A 174 11.69 2.86 16.93
C LYS A 174 11.43 2.70 15.44
N ARG A 175 12.50 2.62 14.64
CA ARG A 175 12.37 2.29 13.21
C ARG A 175 11.98 0.82 13.08
N ALA A 176 10.78 0.56 12.58
CA ALA A 176 10.27 -0.78 12.31
C ALA A 176 10.80 -1.34 10.99
N ALA A 177 10.89 -0.49 9.96
CA ALA A 177 11.32 -0.90 8.63
C ALA A 177 11.98 0.24 7.86
N ALA A 178 12.87 -0.14 6.94
CA ALA A 178 13.35 0.70 5.84
C ALA A 178 12.94 0.04 4.52
N VAL A 179 12.07 0.71 3.78
CA VAL A 179 11.43 0.21 2.57
C VAL A 179 12.14 0.81 1.37
N SER A 180 12.80 -0.02 0.58
CA SER A 180 13.49 0.42 -0.64
C SER A 180 12.54 0.47 -1.83
N GLY A 181 12.77 1.44 -2.71
CA GLY A 181 12.01 1.59 -3.95
C GLY A 181 10.86 2.58 -3.80
N LYS A 182 10.82 3.56 -4.71
CA LYS A 182 9.81 4.64 -4.71
C LYS A 182 8.37 4.16 -4.90
N ASN A 183 8.17 3.00 -5.54
CA ASN A 183 6.85 2.45 -5.83
C ASN A 183 6.42 1.37 -4.81
N THR A 184 7.21 1.11 -3.78
CA THR A 184 6.85 0.17 -2.71
C THR A 184 6.07 0.95 -1.64
N LEU A 185 4.74 0.91 -1.73
CA LEU A 185 3.82 1.75 -0.96
C LEU A 185 3.16 1.04 0.23
N SER A 186 3.73 -0.10 0.65
CA SER A 186 3.21 -0.94 1.70
C SER A 186 4.34 -1.55 2.53
N CYS A 187 4.05 -1.85 3.81
CA CYS A 187 4.97 -2.59 4.67
C CYS A 187 4.22 -3.36 5.77
N ASP A 188 4.65 -4.61 5.96
CA ASP A 188 4.28 -5.44 7.09
C ASP A 188 5.23 -5.17 8.27
N VAL A 189 4.69 -4.70 9.38
CA VAL A 189 5.40 -4.66 10.65
C VAL A 189 5.01 -5.89 11.46
N LYS A 190 5.94 -6.85 11.55
CA LYS A 190 5.73 -8.19 12.14
C LYS A 190 6.24 -8.29 13.57
N LYS A 191 6.04 -9.45 14.20
CA LYS A 191 6.48 -9.78 15.57
C LYS A 191 5.86 -8.84 16.63
N LEU A 192 4.62 -8.43 16.38
CA LEU A 192 3.82 -7.67 17.31
C LEU A 192 3.12 -8.61 18.30
N LYS A 193 2.77 -8.08 19.46
CA LYS A 193 1.97 -8.81 20.45
C LYS A 193 0.51 -8.74 20.05
N LYS A 194 -0.25 -9.81 20.27
CA LYS A 194 -1.71 -9.79 20.13
C LYS A 194 -2.34 -8.77 21.05
N GLU A 195 -3.52 -8.28 20.68
CA GLU A 195 -4.33 -7.40 21.52
C GLU A 195 -3.55 -6.22 22.10
N THR A 196 -2.67 -5.61 21.30
CA THR A 196 -1.76 -4.56 21.74
C THR A 196 -1.86 -3.37 20.82
N THR A 197 -1.95 -2.18 21.41
CA THR A 197 -2.09 -0.94 20.64
C THR A 197 -0.74 -0.31 20.36
N TYR A 198 -0.45 -0.16 19.08
CA TYR A 198 0.75 0.47 18.54
C TYR A 198 0.41 1.79 17.85
N GLN A 199 1.39 2.67 17.78
CA GLN A 199 1.34 3.89 17.00
C GLN A 199 2.34 3.81 15.86
N PHE A 200 1.95 4.19 14.66
CA PHE A 200 2.75 4.14 13.45
C PHE A 200 2.85 5.50 12.79
N LYS A 201 3.99 5.76 12.16
CA LYS A 201 4.20 6.89 11.25
C LYS A 201 5.21 6.52 10.17
N VAL A 202 5.06 7.08 8.99
CA VAL A 202 5.92 6.81 7.82
C VAL A 202 6.56 8.11 7.37
N ARG A 203 7.80 8.08 6.90
CA ARG A 203 8.41 9.20 6.17
C ARG A 203 9.03 8.72 4.88
N ALA A 204 9.04 9.57 3.86
CA ALA A 204 9.81 9.32 2.65
C ALA A 204 11.28 9.72 2.84
N VAL A 205 12.17 9.03 2.13
CA VAL A 205 13.62 9.25 2.17
C VAL A 205 14.16 9.38 0.75
N THR A 206 15.03 10.36 0.52
CA THR A 206 15.85 10.45 -0.70
C THR A 206 17.33 10.42 -0.34
N LYS A 207 18.21 10.50 -1.34
CA LYS A 207 19.65 10.59 -1.17
C LYS A 207 20.19 11.86 -1.80
N ASP A 208 21.16 12.49 -1.15
CA ASP A 208 21.92 13.57 -1.75
C ASP A 208 22.92 13.05 -2.80
N LYS A 209 23.65 13.96 -3.44
CA LYS A 209 24.67 13.61 -4.46
C LYS A 209 25.82 12.75 -3.92
N LEU A 210 26.01 12.69 -2.61
CA LEU A 210 27.02 11.87 -1.94
C LEU A 210 26.44 10.53 -1.43
N GLY A 211 25.16 10.25 -1.71
CA GLY A 211 24.48 9.04 -1.29
C GLY A 211 23.95 9.06 0.15
N LYS A 212 24.08 10.19 0.86
CA LYS A 212 23.60 10.34 2.24
C LYS A 212 22.09 10.56 2.26
N ALA A 213 21.41 9.93 3.22
CA ALA A 213 19.96 10.03 3.37
C ALA A 213 19.52 11.46 3.72
N VAL A 214 18.50 11.93 3.00
CA VAL A 214 17.75 13.17 3.29
C VAL A 214 16.31 12.77 3.60
N ASN A 215 15.90 13.03 4.84
CA ASN A 215 14.64 12.54 5.38
C ASN A 215 13.53 13.59 5.22
N GLY A 216 12.37 13.15 4.76
CA GLY A 216 11.14 13.94 4.77
C GLY A 216 10.52 14.06 6.16
N GLN A 217 9.45 14.83 6.25
CA GLN A 217 8.62 14.87 7.45
C GLN A 217 7.87 13.54 7.63
N PHE A 218 7.52 13.24 8.88
CA PHE A 218 6.65 12.10 9.18
C PHE A 218 5.20 12.39 8.80
N SER A 219 4.49 11.35 8.38
CA SER A 219 3.04 11.32 8.30
C SER A 219 2.38 11.66 9.64
N GLY A 220 1.06 11.85 9.61
CA GLY A 220 0.24 11.72 10.81
C GLY A 220 0.43 10.36 11.50
N VAL A 221 0.07 10.30 12.78
CA VAL A 221 0.21 9.07 13.59
C VAL A 221 -1.06 8.23 13.46
N SER A 222 -0.92 6.99 12.98
CA SER A 222 -2.00 6.00 12.99
C SER A 222 -1.89 5.13 14.26
N LYS A 223 -2.97 5.07 15.05
CA LYS A 223 -3.05 4.22 16.25
C LYS A 223 -3.83 2.96 15.90
N ILE A 224 -3.15 1.80 15.93
CA ILE A 224 -3.68 0.53 15.44
C ILE A 224 -3.51 -0.51 16.54
N ARG A 225 -4.57 -1.27 16.81
CA ARG A 225 -4.56 -2.39 17.76
C ARG A 225 -4.43 -3.69 16.96
N THR A 226 -3.44 -4.51 17.31
CA THR A 226 -3.37 -5.90 16.83
C THR A 226 -4.53 -6.70 17.39
N GLU A 227 -4.90 -7.74 16.66
CA GLU A 227 -6.09 -8.51 16.96
C GLU A 227 -5.83 -9.58 18.03
N GLY A 228 -6.91 -10.13 18.55
CA GLY A 228 -6.88 -11.32 19.41
C GLY A 228 -7.03 -12.59 18.60
N ASP A 229 -6.79 -13.71 19.27
CA ASP A 229 -7.16 -15.01 18.71
C ASP A 229 -8.69 -15.10 18.62
N PHE A 230 -9.19 -15.80 17.60
CA PHE A 230 -10.61 -16.16 17.51
C PHE A 230 -10.85 -17.50 18.21
N PRO A 231 -12.10 -17.84 18.59
CA PRO A 231 -12.40 -19.08 19.31
C PRO A 231 -12.39 -20.31 18.40
N TYR A 232 -11.21 -20.66 17.87
CA TYR A 232 -11.01 -21.81 17.00
C TYR A 232 -11.31 -23.12 17.73
N THR A 233 -12.21 -23.93 17.18
CA THR A 233 -12.47 -25.30 17.65
C THR A 233 -12.34 -26.26 16.48
N ARG A 234 -11.29 -27.09 16.51
CA ARG A 234 -11.01 -28.04 15.42
C ARG A 234 -12.20 -28.95 15.14
N SER A 235 -12.54 -29.09 13.85
CA SER A 235 -13.56 -30.04 13.40
C SER A 235 -13.18 -31.50 13.72
N SER A 236 -14.16 -32.41 13.62
CA SER A 236 -13.93 -33.84 13.89
C SER A 236 -12.81 -34.42 13.03
N GLN A 237 -12.04 -35.37 13.60
CA GLN A 237 -10.91 -35.98 12.90
C GLN A 237 -11.31 -36.57 11.54
N TYR A 238 -12.50 -37.16 11.46
CA TYR A 238 -13.06 -37.72 10.23
C TYR A 238 -13.14 -36.71 9.06
N LEU A 239 -13.55 -35.46 9.36
CA LEU A 239 -13.65 -34.41 8.34
C LEU A 239 -12.26 -33.91 7.92
N ILE A 240 -11.32 -33.85 8.86
CA ILE A 240 -9.93 -33.49 8.59
C ILE A 240 -9.23 -34.56 7.75
N ASP A 241 -9.36 -35.83 8.11
CA ASP A 241 -8.79 -36.96 7.34
C ASP A 241 -9.33 -36.98 5.91
N ARG A 242 -10.62 -36.67 5.74
CA ARG A 242 -11.24 -36.52 4.42
C ARG A 242 -10.56 -35.42 3.61
N LEU A 243 -10.36 -34.23 4.18
CA LEU A 243 -9.61 -33.14 3.53
C LEU A 243 -8.14 -33.51 3.24
N ASP A 244 -7.46 -34.20 4.15
CA ASP A 244 -6.06 -34.59 4.00
C ASP A 244 -5.87 -35.76 3.02
N SER A 245 -6.93 -36.53 2.73
CA SER A 245 -6.91 -37.59 1.71
C SER A 245 -6.93 -37.07 0.27
N ALA A 246 -7.06 -35.76 0.06
CA ALA A 246 -7.18 -35.17 -1.27
C ALA A 246 -5.86 -35.27 -2.07
N SER A 247 -5.98 -35.61 -3.35
CA SER A 247 -4.88 -35.46 -4.31
C SER A 247 -4.73 -34.00 -4.72
N LEU A 248 -3.70 -33.32 -4.20
CA LEU A 248 -3.50 -31.89 -4.37
C LEU A 248 -2.70 -31.53 -5.63
N LYS A 249 -3.05 -30.41 -6.26
CA LYS A 249 -2.32 -29.76 -7.35
C LYS A 249 -1.99 -28.31 -6.97
N PRO A 250 -0.96 -28.04 -6.16
CA PRO A 250 -0.72 -26.72 -5.59
C PRO A 250 -0.52 -25.61 -6.63
N GLY A 251 -0.81 -24.36 -6.22
CA GLY A 251 -0.56 -23.18 -7.05
C GLY A 251 -1.64 -22.88 -8.09
N MET A 252 -2.87 -23.38 -7.90
CA MET A 252 -3.97 -23.11 -8.82
C MET A 252 -4.42 -21.66 -8.68
N THR A 253 -4.49 -20.93 -9.79
CA THR A 253 -4.74 -19.47 -9.80
C THR A 253 -6.14 -19.10 -10.29
N ALA A 254 -7.07 -20.06 -10.33
CA ALA A 254 -8.42 -19.85 -10.80
C ALA A 254 -9.38 -20.90 -10.22
N TYR A 255 -10.64 -20.54 -10.07
CA TYR A 255 -11.75 -21.43 -9.74
C TYR A 255 -12.94 -21.14 -10.64
N ASN A 256 -13.92 -22.04 -10.65
CA ASN A 256 -15.19 -21.79 -11.30
C ASN A 256 -16.21 -21.27 -10.28
N GLU A 257 -16.96 -20.26 -10.68
CA GLU A 257 -18.23 -19.88 -10.06
C GLU A 257 -19.35 -20.50 -10.90
N ILE A 258 -20.14 -21.36 -10.28
CA ILE A 258 -21.16 -22.18 -10.94
C ILE A 258 -22.52 -21.70 -10.47
N ASN A 259 -23.25 -21.03 -11.35
CA ASN A 259 -24.65 -20.67 -11.12
C ASN A 259 -25.54 -21.89 -11.38
N ALA A 260 -26.13 -22.41 -10.31
CA ALA A 260 -27.02 -23.57 -10.30
C ALA A 260 -28.44 -23.17 -9.83
N GLN A 261 -28.85 -21.92 -10.07
CA GLN A 261 -30.17 -21.41 -9.69
C GLN A 261 -31.27 -21.79 -10.69
N GLY A 262 -30.95 -21.87 -11.98
CA GLY A 262 -31.85 -22.31 -13.06
C GLY A 262 -31.81 -23.82 -13.28
N ASP A 263 -32.40 -24.35 -14.36
CA ASP A 263 -32.47 -25.81 -14.58
C ASP A 263 -31.14 -26.48 -14.96
N THR A 264 -30.16 -25.67 -15.39
CA THR A 264 -28.82 -26.11 -15.77
C THR A 264 -27.76 -25.21 -15.17
N ASN A 265 -26.53 -25.71 -15.09
CA ASN A 265 -25.41 -24.96 -14.55
C ASN A 265 -24.83 -24.00 -15.60
N GLU A 266 -24.68 -22.73 -15.22
CA GLU A 266 -23.85 -21.78 -15.95
C GLU A 266 -22.51 -21.60 -15.22
N THR A 267 -21.39 -21.70 -15.94
CA THR A 267 -20.06 -21.66 -15.32
C THR A 267 -19.27 -20.45 -15.76
N THR A 268 -18.81 -19.65 -14.80
CA THR A 268 -17.90 -18.53 -15.01
C THR A 268 -16.55 -18.83 -14.37
N LYS A 269 -15.47 -18.78 -15.15
CA LYS A 269 -14.11 -18.93 -14.61
C LYS A 269 -13.65 -17.62 -13.97
N LYS A 270 -13.30 -17.66 -12.69
CA LYS A 270 -12.71 -16.54 -11.95
C LYS A 270 -11.20 -16.73 -11.87
N GLN A 271 -10.46 -15.79 -12.45
CA GLN A 271 -9.01 -15.76 -12.38
C GLN A 271 -8.58 -14.94 -11.15
N LEU A 272 -7.74 -15.51 -10.29
CA LEU A 272 -7.13 -14.77 -9.19
C LEU A 272 -6.05 -13.84 -9.75
N SER A 273 -6.08 -12.57 -9.32
CA SER A 273 -5.04 -11.62 -9.68
C SER A 273 -3.72 -11.98 -8.96
N LYS A 274 -2.61 -11.41 -9.43
CA LYS A 274 -1.32 -11.55 -8.75
C LYS A 274 -1.39 -11.06 -7.29
N THR A 275 -2.07 -9.93 -7.06
CA THR A 275 -2.29 -9.35 -5.73
C THR A 275 -3.12 -10.27 -4.83
N ASP A 276 -4.14 -10.93 -5.38
CA ASP A 276 -4.94 -11.90 -4.61
C ASP A 276 -4.08 -13.11 -4.20
N ILE A 277 -3.28 -13.63 -5.12
CA ILE A 277 -2.39 -14.77 -4.83
C ILE A 277 -1.36 -14.40 -3.76
N GLU A 278 -0.78 -13.19 -3.82
CA GLU A 278 0.14 -12.70 -2.80
C GLU A 278 -0.55 -12.52 -1.44
N THR A 279 -1.81 -12.06 -1.43
CA THR A 279 -2.62 -11.92 -0.21
C THR A 279 -2.94 -13.29 0.41
N VAL A 280 -3.39 -14.26 -0.40
CA VAL A 280 -3.62 -15.65 0.04
C VAL A 280 -2.34 -16.27 0.56
N LYS A 281 -1.22 -16.13 -0.17
CA LYS A 281 0.07 -16.64 0.27
C LYS A 281 0.45 -16.06 1.64
N LYS A 282 0.32 -14.74 1.80
CA LYS A 282 0.62 -14.06 3.07
C LYS A 282 -0.23 -14.59 4.22
N PHE A 283 -1.53 -14.80 3.98
CA PHE A 283 -2.42 -15.42 4.96
C PHE A 283 -1.95 -16.84 5.34
N VAL A 284 -1.65 -17.69 4.36
CA VAL A 284 -1.13 -19.05 4.56
C VAL A 284 0.17 -19.04 5.36
N ASP A 285 1.16 -18.23 4.94
CA ASP A 285 2.47 -18.14 5.58
C ASP A 285 2.37 -17.70 7.05
N SER A 286 1.38 -16.86 7.38
CA SER A 286 1.24 -16.26 8.71
C SER A 286 0.44 -17.14 9.67
N HIS A 287 -0.44 -18.00 9.18
CA HIS A 287 -1.40 -18.75 9.99
C HIS A 287 -1.23 -20.27 9.97
N LYS A 288 -0.68 -20.85 8.89
CA LYS A 288 -0.66 -22.32 8.72
C LYS A 288 0.18 -23.03 9.77
N GLY A 289 1.36 -22.49 10.10
CA GLY A 289 2.30 -23.12 11.02
C GLY A 289 2.55 -24.60 10.68
N ASN A 290 2.33 -25.48 11.65
CA ASN A 290 2.53 -26.93 11.52
C ASN A 290 1.24 -27.71 11.20
N MET A 291 0.10 -27.05 11.01
CA MET A 291 -1.16 -27.72 10.68
C MET A 291 -1.04 -28.53 9.40
N THR A 292 -1.79 -29.63 9.26
CA THR A 292 -2.00 -30.27 7.96
C THR A 292 -2.74 -29.33 6.99
N ASN A 293 -2.94 -29.74 5.74
CA ASN A 293 -3.71 -28.91 4.82
C ASN A 293 -5.21 -28.93 5.18
N GLY A 294 -5.74 -30.07 5.60
CA GLY A 294 -7.12 -30.19 6.09
C GLY A 294 -7.36 -29.37 7.35
N GLU A 295 -6.46 -29.43 8.33
CA GLU A 295 -6.54 -28.60 9.53
C GLU A 295 -6.50 -27.11 9.19
N PHE A 296 -5.64 -26.71 8.25
CA PHE A 296 -5.56 -25.31 7.87
C PHE A 296 -6.79 -24.83 7.07
N VAL A 297 -7.40 -25.68 6.26
CA VAL A 297 -8.66 -25.37 5.58
C VAL A 297 -9.81 -25.22 6.59
N ASP A 298 -9.90 -26.10 7.58
CA ASP A 298 -10.84 -25.99 8.70
C ASP A 298 -10.62 -24.71 9.51
N TYR A 299 -9.37 -24.40 9.85
CA TYR A 299 -8.99 -23.14 10.48
C TYR A 299 -9.41 -21.93 9.64
N THR A 300 -9.15 -21.96 8.33
CA THR A 300 -9.48 -20.86 7.41
C THR A 300 -10.99 -20.61 7.34
N LEU A 301 -11.78 -21.69 7.27
CA LEU A 301 -13.24 -21.63 7.29
C LEU A 301 -13.74 -20.90 8.53
N GLN A 302 -13.23 -21.27 9.70
CA GLN A 302 -13.62 -20.65 10.97
C GLN A 302 -13.03 -19.25 11.15
N TRP A 303 -11.82 -19.00 10.64
CA TRP A 303 -11.24 -17.65 10.64
C TRP A 303 -12.14 -16.69 9.87
N LEU A 304 -12.57 -17.07 8.65
CA LEU A 304 -13.51 -16.28 7.84
C LEU A 304 -14.87 -16.14 8.53
N HIS A 305 -15.30 -17.15 9.27
CA HIS A 305 -16.52 -17.09 10.05
C HIS A 305 -16.47 -16.01 11.15
N TYR A 306 -15.39 -15.95 11.93
CA TYR A 306 -15.30 -15.05 13.09
C TYR A 306 -14.73 -13.66 12.78
N ASN A 307 -13.95 -13.51 11.70
CA ASN A 307 -13.19 -12.29 11.45
C ASN A 307 -13.78 -11.40 10.37
N ILE A 308 -14.90 -11.76 9.76
CA ILE A 308 -15.53 -10.99 8.69
C ILE A 308 -16.75 -10.28 9.24
N SER A 309 -16.89 -8.98 9.03
CA SER A 309 -18.14 -8.26 9.27
C SER A 309 -19.07 -8.41 8.07
N TYR A 310 -20.34 -8.76 8.31
CA TYR A 310 -21.31 -8.89 7.23
C TYR A 310 -21.63 -7.54 6.58
N ALA A 311 -21.48 -7.45 5.26
CA ALA A 311 -21.63 -6.19 4.53
C ALA A 311 -23.10 -5.91 4.16
N ASP A 312 -23.87 -5.39 5.10
CA ASP A 312 -25.30 -5.06 4.97
C ASP A 312 -25.67 -3.65 5.46
N GLY A 313 -24.69 -2.81 5.79
CA GLY A 313 -24.91 -1.47 6.36
C GLY A 313 -25.31 -1.46 7.84
N VAL A 314 -25.52 -2.63 8.46
CA VAL A 314 -25.90 -2.79 9.86
C VAL A 314 -24.74 -3.34 10.67
N HIS A 315 -24.19 -4.48 10.25
CA HIS A 315 -23.08 -5.16 10.93
C HIS A 315 -21.72 -4.73 10.41
N GLY A 316 -21.68 -4.28 9.16
CA GLY A 316 -20.50 -3.81 8.45
C GLY A 316 -20.88 -2.70 7.47
N PRO A 317 -19.98 -2.34 6.55
CA PRO A 317 -20.27 -1.33 5.54
C PRO A 317 -21.39 -1.79 4.60
N ASP A 318 -21.92 -0.87 3.81
CA ASP A 318 -22.87 -1.21 2.75
C ASP A 318 -22.21 -2.11 1.71
N TYR A 319 -22.98 -3.00 1.09
CA TYR A 319 -22.48 -3.85 0.00
C TYR A 319 -21.88 -3.03 -1.16
N SER A 320 -22.45 -1.85 -1.42
CA SER A 320 -21.99 -0.88 -2.43
C SER A 320 -20.60 -0.31 -2.13
N GLU A 321 -20.08 -0.45 -0.91
CA GLU A 321 -18.73 0.00 -0.55
C GLU A 321 -17.65 -1.06 -0.82
N ILE A 322 -18.07 -2.32 -1.04
CA ILE A 322 -17.16 -3.46 -1.16
C ILE A 322 -17.16 -4.12 -2.55
N TRP A 323 -18.19 -3.88 -3.37
CA TRP A 323 -18.39 -4.49 -4.69
C TRP A 323 -17.24 -4.28 -5.70
N GLY A 324 -16.48 -3.19 -5.58
CA GLY A 324 -15.36 -2.87 -6.46
C GLY A 324 -14.05 -3.58 -6.12
N ARG A 325 -13.99 -4.30 -4.99
CA ARG A 325 -12.80 -5.04 -4.55
C ARG A 325 -12.95 -6.54 -4.86
N THR A 326 -11.83 -7.24 -4.93
CA THR A 326 -11.85 -8.70 -5.08
C THR A 326 -12.36 -9.36 -3.80
N HIS A 327 -12.84 -10.60 -3.90
CA HIS A 327 -13.30 -11.36 -2.72
C HIS A 327 -12.18 -11.61 -1.70
N VAL A 328 -10.96 -11.87 -2.19
CA VAL A 328 -9.76 -12.08 -1.37
C VAL A 328 -9.39 -10.79 -0.62
N ASP A 329 -9.38 -9.65 -1.31
CA ASP A 329 -9.06 -8.36 -0.70
C ASP A 329 -10.10 -7.94 0.36
N ASN A 330 -11.38 -8.09 0.02
CA ASN A 330 -12.48 -7.84 0.94
C ASN A 330 -12.34 -8.65 2.24
N CYS A 331 -12.02 -9.95 2.15
CA CYS A 331 -11.94 -10.79 3.33
C CYS A 331 -10.64 -10.64 4.12
N PHE A 332 -9.47 -10.71 3.48
CA PHE A 332 -8.20 -10.80 4.21
C PHE A 332 -7.56 -9.46 4.53
N ASN A 333 -7.86 -8.39 3.77
CA ASN A 333 -7.34 -7.05 4.05
C ASN A 333 -8.36 -6.15 4.72
N HIS A 334 -9.63 -6.26 4.32
CA HIS A 334 -10.71 -5.40 4.82
C HIS A 334 -11.64 -6.07 5.83
N LYS A 335 -11.59 -7.39 5.99
CA LYS A 335 -12.40 -8.14 6.96
C LYS A 335 -13.91 -7.90 6.82
N VAL A 336 -14.38 -7.80 5.58
CA VAL A 336 -15.80 -7.54 5.25
C VAL A 336 -16.26 -8.44 4.11
N GLY A 337 -17.54 -8.78 4.08
CA GLY A 337 -18.09 -9.57 2.97
C GLY A 337 -19.50 -10.11 3.20
N GLN A 338 -20.09 -10.67 2.15
CA GLN A 338 -21.28 -11.52 2.19
C GLN A 338 -20.93 -12.95 1.75
N CYS A 339 -21.95 -13.81 1.61
CA CYS A 339 -21.78 -15.21 1.24
C CYS A 339 -20.89 -15.46 0.05
N VAL A 340 -20.97 -14.63 -0.99
CA VAL A 340 -20.09 -14.75 -2.15
C VAL A 340 -18.64 -14.42 -1.82
N GLN A 341 -18.36 -13.38 -1.01
CA GLN A 341 -16.99 -12.97 -0.69
C GLN A 341 -16.28 -14.03 0.17
N TYR A 342 -16.81 -14.38 1.34
CA TYR A 342 -16.09 -15.26 2.27
C TYR A 342 -15.99 -16.71 1.77
N ASN A 343 -17.01 -17.24 1.08
CA ASN A 343 -16.91 -18.59 0.51
C ASN A 343 -16.02 -18.62 -0.74
N SER A 344 -15.93 -17.52 -1.51
CA SER A 344 -14.93 -17.38 -2.58
C SER A 344 -13.51 -17.23 -2.06
N ALA A 345 -13.31 -16.50 -0.94
CA ALA A 345 -12.00 -16.37 -0.31
C ALA A 345 -11.52 -17.71 0.26
N LEU A 346 -12.41 -18.49 0.88
CA LEU A 346 -12.13 -19.87 1.27
C LEU A 346 -11.73 -20.72 0.06
N CYS A 347 -12.53 -20.67 -1.01
CA CYS A 347 -12.22 -21.36 -2.25
C CYS A 347 -10.83 -20.96 -2.76
N ALA A 348 -10.49 -19.67 -2.81
CA ALA A 348 -9.18 -19.20 -3.24
C ALA A 348 -8.01 -19.78 -2.42
N VAL A 349 -8.15 -19.87 -1.09
CA VAL A 349 -7.16 -20.56 -0.23
C VAL A 349 -7.06 -22.04 -0.58
N MET A 350 -8.20 -22.73 -0.74
CA MET A 350 -8.22 -24.14 -1.13
C MET A 350 -7.56 -24.37 -2.49
N ARG A 351 -7.82 -23.51 -3.48
CA ARG A 351 -7.15 -23.54 -4.81
C ARG A 351 -5.65 -23.34 -4.69
N TYR A 352 -5.22 -22.38 -3.88
CA TYR A 352 -3.80 -22.12 -3.64
C TYR A 352 -3.09 -23.35 -3.06
N LEU A 353 -3.71 -24.02 -2.09
CA LEU A 353 -3.22 -25.27 -1.49
C LEU A 353 -3.30 -26.48 -2.44
N GLY A 354 -4.09 -26.39 -3.50
CA GLY A 354 -4.16 -27.38 -4.58
C GLY A 354 -5.42 -28.25 -4.60
N TYR A 355 -6.44 -27.91 -3.81
CA TYR A 355 -7.72 -28.60 -3.83
C TYR A 355 -8.51 -28.28 -5.11
N GLU A 356 -9.24 -29.27 -5.62
CA GLU A 356 -10.23 -29.09 -6.69
C GLU A 356 -11.52 -28.48 -6.10
N ALA A 357 -11.47 -27.16 -5.85
CA ALA A 357 -12.58 -26.40 -5.26
C ALA A 357 -13.25 -25.47 -6.28
N ASN A 358 -14.55 -25.22 -6.11
CA ASN A 358 -15.34 -24.27 -6.90
C ASN A 358 -16.36 -23.57 -6.01
N VAL A 359 -16.83 -22.40 -6.44
CA VAL A 359 -17.91 -21.66 -5.76
C VAL A 359 -19.22 -21.97 -6.45
N ILE A 360 -20.26 -22.24 -5.68
CA ILE A 360 -21.61 -22.48 -6.18
C ILE A 360 -22.50 -21.31 -5.79
N GLN A 361 -23.26 -20.80 -6.75
CA GLN A 361 -24.38 -19.90 -6.53
C GLN A 361 -25.66 -20.72 -6.67
N GLY A 362 -26.42 -20.82 -5.58
CA GLY A 362 -27.66 -21.59 -5.56
C GLY A 362 -28.68 -20.96 -4.62
N TYR A 363 -29.46 -21.81 -3.95
CA TYR A 363 -30.37 -21.37 -2.90
C TYR A 363 -30.16 -22.16 -1.62
N ARG A 364 -30.38 -21.50 -0.48
CA ARG A 364 -30.77 -22.19 0.76
C ARG A 364 -32.30 -22.19 0.82
N TYR A 365 -32.87 -23.31 1.24
CA TYR A 365 -34.31 -23.54 1.28
C TYR A 365 -34.74 -24.10 2.62
N ASN A 366 -35.73 -23.48 3.23
CA ASN A 366 -36.37 -23.96 4.44
C ASN A 366 -37.67 -24.68 4.09
N SER A 367 -37.71 -26.00 4.29
CA SER A 367 -38.87 -26.83 3.97
C SER A 367 -40.06 -26.60 4.90
N SER A 368 -39.85 -26.10 6.12
CA SER A 368 -40.94 -25.78 7.06
C SER A 368 -41.66 -24.49 6.69
N SER A 369 -40.94 -23.46 6.26
CA SER A 369 -41.55 -22.18 5.87
C SER A 369 -41.79 -22.06 4.36
N GLY A 370 -41.24 -22.97 3.55
CA GLY A 370 -41.21 -22.87 2.09
C GLY A 370 -40.32 -21.73 1.56
N SER A 371 -39.59 -21.03 2.43
CA SER A 371 -38.77 -19.87 2.04
C SER A 371 -37.47 -20.33 1.37
N LYS A 372 -37.05 -19.60 0.33
CA LYS A 372 -35.74 -19.77 -0.29
C LYS A 372 -35.03 -18.43 -0.46
N TRP A 373 -33.72 -18.41 -0.29
CA TRP A 373 -32.88 -17.24 -0.50
C TRP A 373 -31.60 -17.63 -1.24
N GLN A 374 -31.09 -16.71 -2.06
CA GLN A 374 -29.84 -16.92 -2.77
C GLN A 374 -28.71 -17.09 -1.76
N HIS A 375 -27.82 -18.03 -2.03
CA HIS A 375 -26.66 -18.30 -1.19
C HIS A 375 -25.51 -18.80 -2.04
N PHE A 376 -24.29 -18.49 -1.59
CA PHE A 376 -23.07 -18.95 -2.22
C PHE A 376 -22.29 -19.80 -1.22
N TRP A 377 -21.76 -20.95 -1.66
CA TRP A 377 -20.93 -21.83 -0.85
C TRP A 377 -19.77 -22.40 -1.68
N CYS A 378 -18.81 -23.03 -1.04
CA CYS A 378 -17.70 -23.70 -1.72
C CYS A 378 -17.98 -25.22 -1.81
N GLU A 379 -17.71 -25.81 -2.97
CA GLU A 379 -17.64 -27.26 -3.14
C GLU A 379 -16.20 -27.67 -3.35
N VAL A 380 -15.77 -28.75 -2.70
CA VAL A 380 -14.47 -29.38 -2.92
C VAL A 380 -14.66 -30.82 -3.40
N LYS A 381 -13.95 -31.20 -4.47
CA LYS A 381 -13.91 -32.56 -4.97
C LYS A 381 -12.71 -33.29 -4.40
N ILE A 382 -12.96 -34.40 -3.71
CA ILE A 382 -11.94 -35.24 -3.08
C ILE A 382 -12.19 -36.67 -3.55
N ASN A 383 -11.21 -37.26 -4.22
CA ASN A 383 -11.25 -38.66 -4.69
C ASN A 383 -12.54 -39.02 -5.48
N GLY A 384 -13.04 -38.06 -6.27
CA GLY A 384 -14.25 -38.24 -7.10
C GLY A 384 -15.55 -37.73 -6.46
N THR A 385 -15.57 -37.55 -5.13
CA THR A 385 -16.76 -37.15 -4.37
C THR A 385 -16.77 -35.65 -4.10
N LEU A 386 -17.95 -35.02 -4.21
CA LEU A 386 -18.14 -33.60 -3.88
C LEU A 386 -18.57 -33.42 -2.42
N TYR A 387 -17.93 -32.46 -1.75
CA TYR A 387 -18.21 -32.07 -0.38
C TYR A 387 -18.46 -30.56 -0.30
N VAL A 388 -19.30 -30.17 0.65
CA VAL A 388 -19.70 -28.81 0.97
C VAL A 388 -18.74 -28.22 1.99
N MET A 389 -18.30 -27.01 1.69
CA MET A 389 -17.56 -26.11 2.58
C MET A 389 -18.36 -24.81 2.62
N ASP A 390 -18.83 -24.40 3.79
CA ASP A 390 -19.67 -23.21 3.90
C ASP A 390 -19.49 -22.54 5.24
N THR A 391 -19.25 -21.24 5.23
CA THR A 391 -19.37 -20.44 6.44
C THR A 391 -20.57 -19.54 6.27
N TYR A 392 -21.43 -19.44 7.29
CA TYR A 392 -22.49 -18.45 7.31
C TYR A 392 -22.20 -17.45 8.43
N ASN A 393 -22.16 -16.19 8.03
CA ASN A 393 -21.96 -15.10 8.96
C ASN A 393 -22.95 -13.99 8.64
N GLN A 394 -23.72 -13.58 9.65
CA GLN A 394 -24.66 -12.46 9.63
C GLN A 394 -24.28 -11.45 10.71
N GLY A 395 -22.98 -11.16 10.87
CA GLY A 395 -22.48 -10.35 11.97
C GLY A 395 -20.98 -10.52 12.20
N THR A 396 -20.57 -10.47 13.47
CA THR A 396 -19.22 -10.88 13.93
C THR A 396 -19.27 -12.17 14.77
N ASP A 397 -20.48 -12.71 14.91
CA ASP A 397 -20.91 -13.80 15.78
C ASP A 397 -21.74 -14.81 14.97
N GLY A 398 -21.31 -15.08 13.73
CA GLY A 398 -22.01 -15.93 12.77
C GLY A 398 -22.64 -17.18 13.39
N THR A 399 -23.76 -17.63 12.83
CA THR A 399 -24.58 -18.64 13.51
C THR A 399 -24.15 -20.08 13.25
N TRP A 400 -23.37 -20.35 12.18
CA TRP A 400 -22.87 -21.70 11.87
C TRP A 400 -21.82 -21.77 10.74
N PHE A 401 -21.13 -22.90 10.64
CA PHE A 401 -20.28 -23.28 9.50
C PHE A 401 -20.40 -24.80 9.22
N ILE A 402 -20.00 -25.23 8.02
CA ILE A 402 -19.99 -26.61 7.53
C ILE A 402 -18.62 -26.91 6.95
N CYS A 403 -17.95 -27.91 7.52
CA CYS A 403 -16.61 -28.33 7.14
C CYS A 403 -16.68 -29.67 6.42
N CYS A 404 -16.36 -29.66 5.12
CA CYS A 404 -16.17 -30.81 4.25
C CYS A 404 -17.28 -31.87 4.33
N SER A 405 -18.52 -31.50 4.61
CA SER A 405 -19.65 -32.44 4.73
C SER A 405 -20.21 -32.82 3.35
N ASN A 406 -20.76 -34.03 3.19
CA ASN A 406 -21.65 -34.27 2.04
C ASN A 406 -23.01 -33.55 2.26
N TYR A 407 -23.86 -33.53 1.25
CA TYR A 407 -25.13 -32.82 1.35
C TYR A 407 -26.09 -33.43 2.40
N ASP A 408 -26.10 -34.75 2.59
CA ASP A 408 -26.92 -35.40 3.62
C ASP A 408 -26.44 -35.02 5.04
N GLU A 409 -25.13 -35.07 5.27
CA GLU A 409 -24.49 -34.65 6.52
C GLU A 409 -24.81 -33.17 6.82
N SER A 410 -24.83 -32.32 5.80
CA SER A 410 -25.11 -30.88 5.93
C SER A 410 -26.54 -30.54 6.39
N VAL A 411 -27.48 -31.47 6.20
CA VAL A 411 -28.90 -31.32 6.59
C VAL A 411 -29.15 -31.80 8.02
N SER A 412 -28.39 -32.80 8.48
CA SER A 412 -28.61 -33.50 9.76
C SER A 412 -28.62 -32.60 11.02
N GLY A 413 -27.96 -31.43 10.96
CA GLY A 413 -27.96 -30.45 12.07
C GLY A 413 -29.10 -29.42 12.03
N TRP A 414 -29.80 -29.27 10.91
CA TRP A 414 -30.74 -28.15 10.68
C TRP A 414 -32.15 -28.59 10.30
N GLY A 415 -32.34 -29.88 10.02
CA GLY A 415 -33.59 -30.64 9.84
C GLY A 415 -34.52 -30.22 8.71
N THR A 416 -34.59 -28.94 8.42
CA THR A 416 -35.54 -28.31 7.50
C THR A 416 -34.83 -27.36 6.54
N ASN A 417 -33.53 -27.10 6.70
CA ASN A 417 -32.75 -26.22 5.82
C ASN A 417 -31.84 -27.03 4.88
N PHE A 418 -32.06 -26.86 3.57
CA PHE A 418 -31.37 -27.57 2.51
C PHE A 418 -30.60 -26.62 1.62
N TYR A 419 -29.53 -27.11 1.00
CA TYR A 419 -29.01 -26.50 -0.22
C TYR A 419 -29.91 -26.89 -1.38
N MET A 420 -30.06 -26.02 -2.37
CA MET A 420 -30.77 -26.32 -3.61
C MET A 420 -29.90 -25.98 -4.81
N LYS A 421 -29.85 -26.92 -5.76
CA LYS A 421 -29.25 -26.76 -7.08
C LYS A 421 -30.25 -27.25 -8.13
N ASN A 422 -30.36 -26.53 -9.23
CA ASN A 422 -31.18 -26.90 -10.38
C ASN A 422 -32.63 -27.27 -10.03
N GLY A 423 -33.26 -26.41 -9.22
CA GLY A 423 -34.64 -26.57 -8.75
C GLY A 423 -34.85 -27.70 -7.73
N LYS A 424 -33.81 -28.40 -7.29
CA LYS A 424 -33.91 -29.57 -6.40
C LYS A 424 -33.18 -29.36 -5.08
N PRO A 425 -33.80 -29.72 -3.94
CA PRO A 425 -33.09 -29.87 -2.67
C PRO A 425 -31.96 -30.89 -2.80
N MET A 426 -30.85 -30.57 -2.15
CA MET A 426 -29.67 -31.41 -2.05
C MET A 426 -29.65 -32.05 -0.66
N GLY A 427 -29.46 -33.35 -0.64
CA GLY A 427 -29.47 -34.17 0.57
C GLY A 427 -30.87 -34.56 1.02
N GLU A 428 -30.97 -35.70 1.69
CA GLU A 428 -32.20 -36.21 2.29
C GLU A 428 -32.22 -35.90 3.80
N TYR A 429 -33.36 -35.44 4.32
CA TYR A 429 -33.53 -35.37 5.78
C TYR A 429 -33.61 -36.79 6.33
N ARG A 430 -32.58 -37.19 7.09
CA ARG A 430 -32.56 -38.45 7.83
C ARG A 430 -32.73 -38.14 9.32
N PRO A 431 -33.97 -38.18 9.87
CA PRO A 431 -34.17 -38.05 11.30
C PRO A 431 -33.53 -39.27 11.98
N ASN A 432 -32.36 -39.07 12.59
CA ASN A 432 -31.58 -40.02 13.40
C ASN A 432 -31.55 -41.50 12.95
N GLY A 433 -30.38 -41.93 12.50
CA GLY A 433 -29.95 -43.33 12.65
C GLY A 433 -29.31 -43.94 11.41
N TYR A 434 -27.99 -43.78 11.28
CA TYR A 434 -27.02 -44.86 11.03
C TYR A 434 -25.67 -44.45 11.61
#